data_AF-A0A146FYJ1-F1
#
_entry.id   AF-A0A146FYJ1-F1
#
_cell.length_a   1.000
_cell.length_b   1.000
_cell.length_c   1.000
_cell.angle_alpha   90.00
_cell.angle_beta   90.00
_cell.angle_gamma   90.00
#
_symmetry.space_group_name_H-M   'P 1'
#
loop_
_entity.id
_entity.type
_entity.pdbx_description
1 polymer ?
#
loop_
_entity_poly.entity_id
_entity_poly.type
_entity_poly.pdbx_seq_one_letter_code
_entity_poly.pdbx_strand_id
1 'polypeptide(L)'
;MSDPDAKKKTEEVEKDSWAGSFALPETQDDWKMLEKLGKLKNSTLHSIKKMASGSKVLQVPRGKYYASDEAIVNAALLLFLQAVTGLSGNHDVKWTIERVSFKLDFTNARFTTITDGAMVTKNSGKTRGLCEVKRKQLGHTDQSAATVSKQETAELVGLIKNNGSTVFLNGHHHLTSQYANEIYLLFAKAQVSYHEYLKKGAIGNDDFLVIQRCGPWRVNDPACMEQLAVIILAIVLLADKARFVS
;
A
#
# COMPACT_ATOMS: atom_id res chain seq x y z
N MET A 1 -41.85 -14.14 34.79
CA MET A 1 -40.88 -14.95 35.57
C MET A 1 -40.46 -16.07 34.66
N SER A 2 -39.46 -15.83 33.81
CA SER A 2 -38.01 -15.97 34.04
C SER A 2 -37.55 -17.38 33.69
N ASP A 3 -37.07 -17.49 32.46
CA ASP A 3 -36.46 -18.66 31.85
C ASP A 3 -34.94 -18.64 32.14
N PRO A 4 -34.38 -19.65 32.83
CA PRO A 4 -32.94 -19.79 33.00
C PRO A 4 -32.43 -20.98 32.18
N ASP A 5 -31.67 -20.73 31.12
CA ASP A 5 -30.34 -21.33 31.05
C ASP A 5 -29.50 -20.73 29.94
N ALA A 6 -28.31 -20.32 30.34
CA ALA A 6 -27.40 -19.49 29.60
C ALA A 6 -26.18 -20.30 29.12
N LYS A 7 -25.63 -19.85 27.98
CA LYS A 7 -24.23 -19.93 27.53
C LYS A 7 -23.74 -21.25 26.92
N LYS A 8 -23.41 -21.16 25.62
CA LYS A 8 -22.00 -21.04 25.18
C LYS A 8 -21.93 -20.48 23.75
N LYS A 9 -21.72 -19.17 23.60
CA LYS A 9 -21.18 -18.59 22.37
C LYS A 9 -19.67 -18.49 22.56
N THR A 10 -18.94 -19.30 21.80
CA THR A 10 -17.50 -19.24 21.68
C THR A 10 -17.17 -17.96 20.91
N GLU A 11 -16.49 -17.02 21.56
CA GLU A 11 -15.91 -15.85 20.89
C GLU A 11 -14.71 -16.34 20.06
N GLU A 12 -14.87 -16.39 18.74
CA GLU A 12 -13.73 -16.42 17.83
C GLU A 12 -13.05 -15.06 17.86
N VAL A 13 -11.84 -15.03 18.41
CA VAL A 13 -10.98 -13.86 18.43
C VAL A 13 -10.44 -13.63 17.02
N GLU A 14 -11.00 -12.65 16.33
CA GLU A 14 -10.54 -12.12 15.04
C GLU A 14 -9.08 -11.62 15.17
N LYS A 15 -8.13 -12.39 14.64
CA LYS A 15 -6.68 -12.19 14.85
C LYS A 15 -5.97 -11.31 13.82
N ASP A 16 -6.68 -10.71 12.86
CA ASP A 16 -6.02 -10.09 11.68
C ASP A 16 -6.18 -8.57 11.52
N SER A 17 -6.70 -7.85 12.53
CA SER A 17 -6.81 -6.38 12.44
C SER A 17 -5.57 -5.67 12.99
N TRP A 18 -4.55 -5.52 12.14
CA TRP A 18 -3.42 -4.64 12.44
C TRP A 18 -3.85 -3.16 12.35
N ALA A 19 -3.70 -2.46 13.47
CA ALA A 19 -3.94 -1.04 13.73
C ALA A 19 -2.67 -0.30 14.19
N GLY A 20 -1.88 0.32 13.33
CA GLY A 20 -0.72 1.12 13.76
C GLY A 20 -0.61 2.53 13.20
N SER A 21 -0.36 3.53 14.05
CA SER A 21 0.09 4.85 13.59
C SER A 21 1.57 5.09 13.86
N PHE A 22 2.11 6.18 13.34
CA PHE A 22 3.44 6.71 13.62
C PHE A 22 3.33 8.25 13.76
N ALA A 23 4.19 8.82 14.60
CA ALA A 23 4.51 10.24 14.63
C ALA A 23 5.99 10.39 14.27
N LEU A 24 6.35 11.42 13.50
CA LEU A 24 7.74 11.66 13.13
C LEU A 24 8.45 12.61 14.09
N PRO A 25 9.72 12.34 14.40
CA PRO A 25 10.60 13.29 15.05
C PRO A 25 11.20 14.31 14.07
N GLU A 26 11.38 15.54 14.54
CA GLU A 26 11.79 16.69 13.74
C GLU A 26 13.31 16.94 13.74
N THR A 27 14.08 16.37 14.67
CA THR A 27 15.54 16.60 14.74
C THR A 27 16.38 15.31 14.87
N GLN A 28 17.66 15.38 14.51
CA GLN A 28 18.59 14.23 14.55
C GLN A 28 18.82 13.69 15.98
N ASP A 29 18.70 14.54 16.99
CA ASP A 29 18.74 14.13 18.38
C ASP A 29 17.40 13.53 18.84
N ASP A 30 16.27 13.97 18.29
CA ASP A 30 14.97 13.30 18.48
C ASP A 30 14.97 11.89 17.86
N TRP A 31 15.62 11.70 16.71
CA TRP A 31 15.81 10.38 16.10
C TRP A 31 16.64 9.44 16.98
N LYS A 32 17.76 9.92 17.55
CA LYS A 32 18.61 9.16 18.47
C LYS A 32 17.95 8.91 19.83
N MET A 33 17.13 9.85 20.29
CA MET A 33 16.38 9.76 21.54
C MET A 33 15.21 8.76 21.41
N LEU A 34 14.53 8.70 20.26
CA LEU A 34 13.51 7.68 19.96
C LEU A 34 14.09 6.27 19.83
N GLU A 35 15.29 6.13 19.27
CA GLU A 35 16.01 4.86 19.19
C GLU A 35 16.32 4.28 20.60
N LYS A 36 16.60 5.16 21.58
CA LYS A 36 16.91 4.80 22.98
C LYS A 36 15.68 4.68 23.88
N LEU A 37 14.72 5.59 23.78
CA LEU A 37 13.48 5.61 24.58
C LEU A 37 12.47 4.55 24.12
N GLY A 38 12.41 4.26 22.82
CA GLY A 38 11.38 3.41 22.26
C GLY A 38 11.57 1.91 22.54
N LYS A 39 12.67 1.48 23.18
CA LYS A 39 13.07 0.06 23.27
C LYS A 39 12.82 -0.68 21.93
N LEU A 40 13.04 -0.01 20.80
CA LEU A 40 12.59 -0.43 19.46
C LEU A 40 13.43 -1.57 18.87
N LYS A 41 14.08 -2.34 19.74
CA LYS A 41 14.46 -3.71 19.42
C LYS A 41 13.22 -4.57 19.69
N ASN A 42 12.59 -5.04 18.61
CA ASN A 42 11.44 -5.95 18.58
C ASN A 42 10.05 -5.34 18.84
N SER A 43 9.69 -4.21 18.24
CA SER A 43 8.32 -3.68 18.30
C SER A 43 7.73 -3.45 16.91
N THR A 44 6.46 -3.84 16.72
CA THR A 44 5.75 -3.72 15.44
C THR A 44 4.85 -2.49 15.42
N LEU A 45 4.53 -2.02 14.21
CA LEU A 45 3.88 -0.74 13.91
C LEU A 45 2.48 -0.60 14.59
N HIS A 46 1.89 -1.71 15.09
CA HIS A 46 0.61 -1.76 15.84
C HIS A 46 0.68 -1.05 17.19
N SER A 47 1.86 -1.09 17.78
CA SER A 47 2.10 -0.61 19.15
C SER A 47 2.19 0.91 19.24
N ILE A 48 2.32 1.61 18.11
CA ILE A 48 2.68 3.02 18.08
C ILE A 48 1.43 3.93 18.08
N LYS A 49 0.23 3.44 17.69
CA LYS A 49 -1.12 4.00 18.04
C LYS A 49 -2.23 3.14 17.41
N LYS A 50 -3.40 3.14 18.05
CA LYS A 50 -4.63 2.52 17.54
C LYS A 50 -5.08 3.18 16.23
N MET A 51 -4.88 2.53 15.08
CA MET A 51 -5.59 2.93 13.85
C MET A 51 -7.09 2.73 14.05
N ALA A 52 -7.85 3.78 13.77
CA ALA A 52 -9.28 3.65 13.63
C ALA A 52 -9.58 3.02 12.26
N SER A 53 -10.42 1.99 12.27
CA SER A 53 -11.13 1.54 11.07
C SER A 53 -11.89 2.74 10.48
N GLY A 54 -11.81 2.92 9.17
CA GLY A 54 -12.30 4.10 8.42
C GLY A 54 -13.81 4.36 8.43
N SER A 55 -14.53 3.92 9.46
CA SER A 55 -16.00 4.03 9.53
C SER A 55 -16.51 5.32 10.19
N LYS A 56 -15.65 6.29 10.55
CA LYS A 56 -16.09 7.60 11.08
C LYS A 56 -15.22 8.75 10.58
N VAL A 57 -15.32 9.08 9.30
CA VAL A 57 -14.78 10.32 8.74
C VAL A 57 -15.86 11.41 8.81
N LEU A 58 -15.49 12.56 9.38
CA LEU A 58 -16.29 13.80 9.38
C LEU A 58 -16.83 14.08 7.96
N GLN A 59 -18.15 14.24 7.85
CA GLN A 59 -18.82 14.50 6.58
C GLN A 59 -18.46 15.90 6.06
N VAL A 60 -17.40 15.98 5.26
CA VAL A 60 -17.20 17.10 4.33
C VAL A 60 -18.25 16.95 3.21
N PRO A 61 -18.94 18.02 2.78
CA PRO A 61 -19.98 17.91 1.75
C PRO A 61 -19.43 17.23 0.49
N ARG A 62 -20.10 16.16 0.04
CA ARG A 62 -19.73 15.38 -1.16
C ARG A 62 -19.99 16.18 -2.44
N GLY A 63 -19.09 17.10 -2.77
CA GLY A 63 -18.87 17.48 -4.17
C GLY A 63 -18.12 16.36 -4.87
N LYS A 64 -18.53 15.97 -6.09
CA LYS A 64 -17.73 15.04 -6.92
C LYS A 64 -16.44 15.75 -7.31
N TYR A 65 -15.30 15.35 -6.74
CA TYR A 65 -14.01 15.81 -7.23
C TYR A 65 -13.65 15.04 -8.49
N TYR A 66 -13.19 15.77 -9.50
CA TYR A 66 -12.61 15.22 -10.70
C TYR A 66 -11.49 16.14 -11.17
N ALA A 67 -10.40 15.56 -11.66
CA ALA A 67 -9.41 16.30 -12.41
C ALA A 67 -9.87 16.42 -13.87
N SER A 68 -9.50 17.50 -14.54
CA SER A 68 -9.74 17.68 -15.98
C SER A 68 -9.07 16.57 -16.79
N ASP A 69 -7.85 16.17 -16.39
CA ASP A 69 -7.05 15.13 -17.01
C ASP A 69 -6.41 14.22 -15.95
N GLU A 70 -6.29 12.93 -16.29
CA GLU A 70 -5.60 11.92 -15.48
C GLU A 70 -4.08 12.17 -15.45
N ALA A 71 -3.51 12.73 -16.52
CA ALA A 71 -2.10 13.08 -16.60
C ALA A 71 -1.71 14.12 -15.54
N ILE A 72 -2.61 15.04 -15.18
CA ILE A 72 -2.40 16.03 -14.12
C ILE A 72 -2.32 15.34 -12.75
N VAL A 73 -3.20 14.36 -12.50
CA VAL A 73 -3.18 13.56 -11.26
C VAL A 73 -1.88 12.77 -11.16
N ASN A 74 -1.47 12.10 -12.24
CA ASN A 74 -0.22 11.35 -12.29
C ASN A 74 1.00 12.24 -12.01
N ALA A 75 1.10 13.36 -12.74
CA ALA A 75 2.21 14.30 -12.59
C ALA A 75 2.29 14.85 -11.16
N ALA A 76 1.15 15.27 -10.58
CA ALA A 76 1.12 15.80 -9.23
C ALA A 76 1.53 14.75 -8.17
N LEU A 77 1.02 13.52 -8.30
CA LEU A 77 1.39 12.42 -7.39
C LEU A 77 2.88 12.10 -7.48
N LEU A 78 3.41 11.93 -8.68
CA LEU A 78 4.82 11.58 -8.87
C LEU A 78 5.75 12.69 -8.41
N LEU A 79 5.42 13.97 -8.66
CA LEU A 79 6.18 15.09 -8.12
C LEU A 79 6.21 15.07 -6.59
N PHE A 80 5.06 14.80 -5.95
CA PHE A 80 5.00 14.65 -4.50
C PHE A 80 5.88 13.48 -4.01
N LEU A 81 5.74 12.29 -4.59
CA LEU A 81 6.51 11.10 -4.21
C LEU A 81 8.02 11.29 -4.41
N GLN A 82 8.43 11.95 -5.50
CA GLN A 82 9.82 12.31 -5.78
C GLN A 82 10.34 13.35 -4.80
N ALA A 83 9.57 14.40 -4.50
CA ALA A 83 9.95 15.42 -3.52
C ALA A 83 10.16 14.80 -2.14
N VAL A 84 9.23 13.95 -1.67
CA VAL A 84 9.34 13.24 -0.40
C VAL A 84 10.57 12.33 -0.37
N THR A 85 10.83 11.60 -1.45
CA THR A 85 12.03 10.76 -1.57
C THR A 85 13.31 11.60 -1.49
N GLY A 86 13.31 12.81 -2.05
CA GLY A 86 14.45 13.73 -2.00
C GLY A 86 14.74 14.30 -0.61
N LEU A 87 13.77 14.30 0.31
CA LEU A 87 13.94 14.88 1.66
C LEU A 87 14.99 14.15 2.50
N SER A 88 15.18 12.84 2.30
CA SER A 88 16.16 12.03 3.03
C SER A 88 17.49 11.83 2.30
N GLY A 89 17.72 12.57 1.22
CA GLY A 89 18.97 12.59 0.48
C GLY A 89 19.00 11.62 -0.71
N ASN A 90 20.17 11.03 -0.97
CA ASN A 90 20.36 10.18 -2.15
C ASN A 90 20.05 8.71 -1.83
N HIS A 91 18.97 8.20 -2.42
CA HIS A 91 18.55 6.79 -2.33
C HIS A 91 18.87 6.02 -3.61
N ASP A 92 19.08 4.71 -3.53
CA ASP A 92 19.11 3.80 -4.67
C ASP A 92 17.71 3.61 -5.27
N VAL A 93 16.63 4.05 -4.63
CA VAL A 93 15.29 4.04 -5.22
C VAL A 93 14.88 5.41 -5.76
N LYS A 94 14.03 5.42 -6.80
CA LYS A 94 13.38 6.62 -7.34
C LYS A 94 11.97 6.30 -7.81
N TRP A 95 11.08 7.29 -7.75
CA TRP A 95 9.78 7.24 -8.43
C TRP A 95 9.92 7.74 -9.87
N THR A 96 9.29 7.04 -10.82
CA THR A 96 9.33 7.36 -12.25
C THR A 96 7.91 7.37 -12.84
N ILE A 97 7.71 8.24 -13.84
CA ILE A 97 6.50 8.27 -14.68
C ILE A 97 6.53 7.20 -15.77
N GLU A 98 7.67 6.54 -15.94
CA GLU A 98 7.80 5.43 -16.87
C GLU A 98 6.84 4.30 -16.45
N ARG A 99 5.98 3.94 -17.39
CA ARG A 99 4.99 2.88 -17.20
C ARG A 99 5.66 1.53 -17.18
N VAL A 100 5.46 0.77 -16.10
CA VAL A 100 5.92 -0.62 -16.03
C VAL A 100 4.83 -1.53 -16.58
N SER A 101 5.19 -2.37 -17.55
CA SER A 101 4.30 -3.39 -18.13
C SER A 101 4.67 -4.78 -17.62
N PHE A 102 3.70 -5.49 -17.07
CA PHE A 102 3.84 -6.90 -16.71
C PHE A 102 3.05 -7.76 -17.68
N LYS A 103 3.73 -8.67 -18.38
CA LYS A 103 3.12 -9.71 -19.21
C LYS A 103 3.02 -10.98 -18.38
N LEU A 104 1.80 -11.42 -18.12
CA LEU A 104 1.54 -12.49 -17.16
C LEU A 104 0.96 -13.69 -17.88
N ASP A 105 1.74 -14.77 -17.84
CA ASP A 105 1.41 -16.06 -18.39
C ASP A 105 1.02 -17.04 -17.28
N PHE A 106 -0.18 -17.60 -17.42
CA PHE A 106 -0.72 -18.68 -16.61
C PHE A 106 -1.04 -19.87 -17.52
N THR A 107 -1.20 -21.05 -16.93
CA THR A 107 -1.48 -22.29 -17.66
C THR A 107 -2.60 -22.16 -18.69
N ASN A 108 -3.69 -21.47 -18.33
CA ASN A 108 -4.89 -21.35 -19.15
C ASN A 108 -5.24 -19.92 -19.55
N ALA A 109 -4.42 -18.93 -19.21
CA ALA A 109 -4.74 -17.52 -19.45
C ALA A 109 -3.49 -16.66 -19.56
N ARG A 110 -3.58 -15.59 -20.34
CA ARG A 110 -2.56 -14.54 -20.40
C ARG A 110 -3.25 -13.20 -20.25
N PHE A 111 -2.64 -12.28 -19.50
CA PHE A 111 -3.02 -10.88 -19.55
C PHE A 111 -1.79 -9.97 -19.43
N THR A 112 -1.96 -8.72 -19.84
CA THR A 112 -0.95 -7.67 -19.67
C THR A 112 -1.55 -6.57 -18.82
N THR A 113 -0.77 -6.04 -17.89
CA THR A 113 -1.13 -4.87 -17.10
C THR A 113 -0.04 -3.82 -17.24
N ILE A 114 -0.44 -2.55 -17.19
CA ILE A 114 0.44 -1.40 -17.42
C ILE A 114 0.09 -0.35 -16.38
N THR A 115 1.09 0.02 -15.59
CA THR A 115 0.99 0.99 -14.49
C THR A 115 1.14 2.43 -14.99
N ASP A 116 0.66 3.38 -14.21
CA ASP A 116 0.86 4.82 -14.47
C ASP A 116 2.20 5.37 -13.95
N GLY A 117 2.88 4.62 -13.09
CA GLY A 117 4.25 4.89 -12.65
C GLY A 117 4.77 3.82 -11.70
N ALA A 118 6.02 3.96 -11.26
CA ALA A 118 6.62 2.99 -10.36
C ALA A 118 7.75 3.56 -9.52
N MET A 119 8.01 2.92 -8.38
CA MET A 119 9.27 3.03 -7.65
C MET A 119 10.23 1.98 -8.17
N VAL A 120 11.40 2.39 -8.64
CA VAL A 120 12.42 1.50 -9.20
C VAL A 120 13.77 1.75 -8.54
N THR A 121 14.61 0.71 -8.49
CA THR A 121 16.03 0.90 -8.15
C THR A 121 16.75 1.59 -9.31
N LYS A 122 17.63 2.55 -9.01
CA LYS A 122 18.38 3.36 -9.98
C LYS A 122 19.34 2.50 -10.78
N ASN A 123 20.02 1.57 -10.13
CA ASN A 123 21.05 0.75 -10.76
C ASN A 123 20.49 -0.45 -11.54
N SER A 124 19.53 -1.19 -10.96
CA SER A 124 19.03 -2.43 -11.59
C SER A 124 17.73 -2.25 -12.37
N GLY A 125 17.07 -1.09 -12.25
CA GLY A 125 15.74 -0.85 -12.83
C GLY A 125 14.64 -1.70 -12.20
N LYS A 126 14.95 -2.54 -11.21
CA LYS A 126 13.96 -3.44 -10.60
C LYS A 126 12.91 -2.65 -9.83
N THR A 127 11.65 -2.94 -10.17
CA THR A 127 10.46 -2.35 -9.55
C THR A 127 10.33 -2.76 -8.09
N ARG A 128 10.01 -1.81 -7.21
CA ARG A 128 9.83 -1.98 -5.76
C ARG A 128 8.42 -1.62 -5.31
N GLY A 129 7.77 -0.68 -6.00
CA GLY A 129 6.39 -0.30 -5.74
C GLY A 129 5.77 0.26 -7.00
N LEU A 130 4.44 0.30 -7.04
CA LEU A 130 3.67 0.76 -8.20
C LEU A 130 2.93 2.06 -7.88
N CYS A 131 2.56 2.78 -8.93
CA CYS A 131 1.70 3.95 -8.88
C CYS A 131 0.57 3.77 -9.89
N GLU A 132 -0.66 3.98 -9.44
CA GLU A 132 -1.86 3.91 -10.29
C GLU A 132 -2.73 5.14 -10.04
N VAL A 133 -3.23 5.77 -11.10
CA VAL A 133 -4.06 6.96 -10.94
C VAL A 133 -5.38 6.87 -11.71
N LYS A 134 -6.38 7.57 -11.19
CA LYS A 134 -7.65 7.82 -11.87
C LYS A 134 -8.07 9.25 -11.67
N ARG A 135 -8.52 9.91 -12.74
CA ARG A 135 -8.99 11.32 -12.66
C ARG A 135 -10.28 11.55 -11.88
N LYS A 136 -11.04 10.48 -11.58
CA LYS A 136 -12.31 10.55 -10.84
C LYS A 136 -12.11 9.99 -9.44
N GLN A 137 -12.82 10.56 -8.46
CA GLN A 137 -12.95 9.94 -7.15
C GLN A 137 -13.48 8.52 -7.26
N LEU A 138 -13.11 7.69 -6.29
CA LEU A 138 -13.66 6.36 -6.17
C LEU A 138 -15.17 6.50 -5.94
N GLY A 139 -15.99 5.81 -6.73
CA GLY A 139 -17.45 5.97 -6.65
C GLY A 139 -18.04 5.56 -5.28
N HIS A 140 -17.25 4.90 -4.43
CA HIS A 140 -17.67 4.25 -3.18
C HIS A 140 -18.93 3.40 -3.35
N THR A 141 -19.09 2.82 -4.55
CA THR A 141 -20.11 1.81 -4.86
C THR A 141 -19.41 0.47 -5.07
N ASP A 142 -20.10 -0.63 -4.79
CA ASP A 142 -19.53 -1.98 -4.93
C ASP A 142 -19.00 -2.24 -6.35
N GLN A 143 -19.70 -1.76 -7.38
CA GLN A 143 -19.30 -1.97 -8.78
C GLN A 143 -18.07 -1.15 -9.19
N SER A 144 -17.96 0.10 -8.72
CA SER A 144 -16.79 0.94 -8.98
C SER A 144 -15.58 0.43 -8.20
N ALA A 145 -15.79 0.02 -6.94
CA ALA A 145 -14.77 -0.62 -6.11
C ALA A 145 -14.28 -1.94 -6.71
N ALA A 146 -15.16 -2.78 -7.26
CA ALA A 146 -14.79 -4.05 -7.87
C ALA A 146 -13.93 -3.90 -9.14
N THR A 147 -14.29 -2.96 -10.03
CA THR A 147 -13.54 -2.74 -11.28
C THR A 147 -12.16 -2.17 -11.01
N VAL A 148 -12.08 -1.19 -10.11
CA VAL A 148 -10.82 -0.60 -9.64
C VAL A 148 -9.96 -1.65 -8.94
N SER A 149 -10.55 -2.40 -8.02
CA SER A 149 -9.85 -3.47 -7.31
C SER A 149 -9.29 -4.49 -8.29
N LYS A 150 -9.99 -4.80 -9.40
CA LYS A 150 -9.48 -5.69 -10.44
C LYS A 150 -8.21 -5.16 -11.11
N GLN A 151 -8.15 -3.88 -11.45
CA GLN A 151 -6.95 -3.28 -12.07
C GLN A 151 -5.78 -3.26 -11.09
N GLU A 152 -5.97 -2.70 -9.89
CA GLU A 152 -4.94 -2.61 -8.85
C GLU A 152 -4.43 -4.01 -8.44
N THR A 153 -5.33 -4.99 -8.36
CA THR A 153 -4.99 -6.39 -8.09
C THR A 153 -4.16 -6.98 -9.23
N ALA A 154 -4.55 -6.76 -10.49
CA ALA A 154 -3.84 -7.28 -11.64
C ALA A 154 -2.38 -6.77 -11.68
N GLU A 155 -2.16 -5.51 -11.33
CA GLU A 155 -0.85 -4.88 -11.23
C GLU A 155 0.00 -5.43 -10.08
N LEU A 156 -0.59 -5.54 -8.89
CA LEU A 156 0.08 -6.15 -7.73
C LEU A 156 0.44 -7.62 -8.00
N VAL A 157 -0.45 -8.38 -8.63
CA VAL A 157 -0.16 -9.76 -9.09
C VAL A 157 1.00 -9.76 -10.09
N GLY A 158 1.05 -8.77 -10.99
CA GLY A 158 2.16 -8.60 -11.91
C GLY A 158 3.50 -8.41 -11.20
N LEU A 159 3.54 -7.51 -10.23
CA LEU A 159 4.72 -7.28 -9.41
C LEU A 159 5.11 -8.52 -8.60
N ILE A 160 4.15 -9.19 -7.96
CA ILE A 160 4.37 -10.42 -7.18
C ILE A 160 4.95 -11.53 -8.06
N LYS A 161 4.36 -11.78 -9.24
CA LYS A 161 4.83 -12.86 -10.12
C LYS A 161 6.22 -12.57 -10.68
N ASN A 162 6.54 -11.31 -10.95
CA ASN A 162 7.85 -10.90 -11.47
C ASN A 162 8.95 -10.89 -10.40
N ASN A 163 8.61 -10.50 -9.17
CA ASN A 163 9.61 -10.27 -8.11
C ASN A 163 9.60 -11.33 -7.00
N GLY A 164 8.61 -12.23 -6.95
CA GLY A 164 8.40 -13.14 -5.83
C GLY A 164 8.00 -12.37 -4.57
N SER A 165 8.46 -12.82 -3.41
CA SER A 165 8.31 -12.07 -2.15
C SER A 165 9.36 -10.97 -2.06
N THR A 166 8.97 -9.82 -1.52
CA THR A 166 9.92 -8.74 -1.23
C THR A 166 10.60 -8.92 0.13
N VAL A 167 11.80 -8.37 0.30
CA VAL A 167 12.55 -8.38 1.57
C VAL A 167 12.22 -7.20 2.49
N PHE A 168 11.52 -6.16 1.99
CA PHE A 168 11.06 -5.02 2.79
C PHE A 168 9.54 -5.09 3.01
N LEU A 169 9.01 -4.23 3.89
CA LEU A 169 7.58 -4.24 4.27
C LEU A 169 7.06 -5.60 4.73
N ASN A 170 7.91 -6.40 5.39
CA ASN A 170 7.54 -7.74 5.90
C ASN A 170 6.95 -8.66 4.81
N GLY A 171 7.49 -8.59 3.59
CA GLY A 171 7.03 -9.39 2.45
C GLY A 171 5.86 -8.80 1.66
N HIS A 172 5.36 -7.61 2.02
CA HIS A 172 4.27 -6.96 1.29
C HIS A 172 4.79 -6.15 0.11
N HIS A 173 4.17 -6.33 -1.05
CA HIS A 173 4.31 -5.46 -2.19
C HIS A 173 3.41 -4.24 -2.04
N HIS A 174 3.91 -3.10 -2.50
CA HIS A 174 3.27 -1.81 -2.29
C HIS A 174 2.78 -1.20 -3.61
N LEU A 175 1.57 -0.65 -3.60
CA LEU A 175 1.02 0.18 -4.66
C LEU A 175 0.46 1.47 -4.03
N THR A 176 0.85 2.63 -4.55
CA THR A 176 0.24 3.93 -4.24
C THR A 176 -0.83 4.21 -5.29
N SER A 177 -2.07 4.40 -4.87
CA SER A 177 -3.21 4.61 -5.77
C SER A 177 -3.85 5.96 -5.52
N GLN A 178 -4.17 6.74 -6.56
CA GLN A 178 -4.87 8.01 -6.40
C GLN A 178 -6.12 8.13 -7.26
N TYR A 179 -7.24 8.48 -6.61
CA TYR A 179 -8.53 8.76 -7.22
C TYR A 179 -8.88 10.23 -7.05
N ALA A 180 -8.64 11.04 -8.08
CA ALA A 180 -8.76 12.48 -8.03
C ALA A 180 -8.00 13.08 -6.82
N ASN A 181 -8.70 13.42 -5.74
CA ASN A 181 -8.13 14.03 -4.55
C ASN A 181 -7.88 13.04 -3.39
N GLU A 182 -8.08 11.74 -3.60
CA GLU A 182 -7.95 10.70 -2.57
C GLU A 182 -6.82 9.73 -2.89
N ILE A 183 -5.83 9.65 -2.01
CA ILE A 183 -4.69 8.73 -2.12
C ILE A 183 -4.91 7.54 -1.18
N TYR A 184 -4.61 6.35 -1.67
CA TYR A 184 -4.62 5.09 -0.93
C TYR A 184 -3.26 4.40 -1.05
N LEU A 185 -2.88 3.69 0.02
CA LEU A 185 -1.72 2.81 0.01
C LEU A 185 -2.21 1.37 0.11
N LEU A 186 -1.83 0.57 -0.87
CA LEU A 186 -2.16 -0.85 -0.93
C LEU A 186 -0.93 -1.68 -0.58
N PHE A 187 -1.15 -2.72 0.21
CA PHE A 187 -0.12 -3.67 0.65
C PHE A 187 -0.61 -5.09 0.41
N ALA A 188 0.06 -5.83 -0.46
CA ALA A 188 -0.29 -7.18 -0.82
C ALA A 188 0.80 -8.16 -0.45
N LYS A 189 0.46 -9.21 0.30
CA LYS A 189 1.41 -10.28 0.64
C LYS A 189 0.91 -11.60 0.09
N ALA A 190 1.67 -12.14 -0.85
CA ALA A 190 1.43 -13.46 -1.38
C ALA A 190 1.95 -14.52 -0.40
N GLN A 191 1.09 -15.42 0.03
CA GLN A 191 1.50 -16.61 0.78
C GLN A 191 2.22 -17.61 -0.12
N VAL A 192 2.87 -18.61 0.46
CA VAL A 192 3.58 -19.65 -0.29
C VAL A 192 2.62 -20.39 -1.24
N SER A 193 1.43 -20.74 -0.76
CA SER A 193 0.34 -21.32 -1.54
C SER A 193 -0.01 -20.47 -2.76
N TYR A 194 -0.16 -19.16 -2.58
CA TYR A 194 -0.45 -18.23 -3.68
C TYR A 194 0.67 -18.20 -4.74
N HIS A 195 1.94 -18.25 -4.34
CA HIS A 195 3.05 -18.32 -5.29
C HIS A 195 3.03 -19.62 -6.10
N GLU A 196 2.69 -20.74 -5.46
CA GLU A 196 2.54 -22.03 -6.14
C GLU A 196 1.34 -22.02 -7.10
N TYR A 197 0.22 -21.41 -6.70
CA TYR A 197 -0.92 -21.17 -7.59
C TYR A 197 -0.51 -20.34 -8.81
N LEU A 198 0.16 -19.21 -8.62
CA LEU A 198 0.60 -18.34 -9.73
C LEU A 198 1.58 -19.03 -10.69
N LYS A 199 2.34 -20.03 -10.22
CA LYS A 199 3.35 -20.75 -11.01
C LYS A 199 2.81 -22.01 -11.68
N LYS A 200 2.05 -22.83 -10.95
CA LYS A 200 1.67 -24.19 -11.34
C LYS A 200 0.17 -24.35 -11.54
N GLY A 201 -0.64 -23.38 -11.11
CA GLY A 201 -2.09 -23.51 -11.06
C GLY A 201 -2.58 -24.51 -10.01
N ALA A 202 -1.73 -24.87 -9.04
CA ALA A 202 -2.11 -25.74 -7.93
C ALA A 202 -3.10 -25.00 -7.03
N ILE A 203 -4.20 -25.66 -6.65
CA ILE A 203 -5.25 -25.10 -5.79
C ILE A 203 -5.17 -25.75 -4.41
N GLY A 204 -4.81 -24.99 -3.39
CA GLY A 204 -4.90 -25.30 -1.97
C GLY A 204 -6.07 -24.58 -1.28
N ASN A 205 -6.17 -24.75 0.05
CA ASN A 205 -7.28 -24.21 0.84
C ASN A 205 -7.15 -22.71 1.20
N ASP A 206 -5.99 -22.08 0.98
CA ASP A 206 -5.69 -20.67 1.35
C ASP A 206 -4.96 -19.94 0.20
N ASP A 207 -5.63 -19.85 -0.94
CA ASP A 207 -5.03 -19.41 -2.21
C ASP A 207 -5.48 -18.00 -2.65
N PHE A 208 -6.01 -17.20 -1.73
CA PHE A 208 -6.41 -15.83 -2.05
C PHE A 208 -5.29 -14.84 -1.73
N LEU A 209 -5.11 -13.86 -2.61
CA LEU A 209 -4.26 -12.71 -2.34
C LEU A 209 -5.02 -11.74 -1.43
N VAL A 210 -4.48 -11.50 -0.24
CA VAL A 210 -4.98 -10.47 0.67
C VAL A 210 -4.27 -9.15 0.36
N ILE A 211 -5.08 -8.11 0.10
CA ILE A 211 -4.61 -6.75 -0.17
C ILE A 211 -5.20 -5.82 0.88
N GLN A 212 -4.34 -5.26 1.72
CA GLN A 212 -4.73 -4.23 2.68
C GLN A 212 -4.72 -2.87 2.00
N ARG A 213 -5.84 -2.14 2.08
CA ARG A 213 -5.98 -0.76 1.59
C ARG A 213 -6.04 0.20 2.78
N CYS A 214 -5.14 1.17 2.81
CA CYS A 214 -5.10 2.23 3.81
C CYS A 214 -5.44 3.58 3.16
N GLY A 215 -6.11 4.47 3.90
CA GLY A 215 -6.54 5.79 3.42
C GLY A 215 -8.06 6.02 3.60
N PRO A 216 -8.64 7.03 2.93
CA PRO A 216 -7.99 7.96 2.00
C PRO A 216 -7.19 9.06 2.71
N TRP A 217 -6.03 9.40 2.16
CA TRP A 217 -5.37 10.70 2.41
C TRP A 217 -5.84 11.70 1.37
N ARG A 218 -6.32 12.85 1.83
CA ARG A 218 -6.87 13.87 0.94
C ARG A 218 -5.81 14.90 0.55
N VAL A 219 -5.61 15.12 -0.75
CA VAL A 219 -4.57 16.04 -1.25
C VAL A 219 -4.83 17.51 -0.92
N ASN A 220 -6.07 17.86 -0.61
CA ASN A 220 -6.49 19.19 -0.19
C ASN A 220 -6.48 19.38 1.34
N ASP A 221 -6.00 18.38 2.10
CA ASP A 221 -5.82 18.46 3.54
C ASP A 221 -4.32 18.40 3.88
N PRO A 222 -3.71 19.50 4.35
CA PRO A 222 -2.29 19.54 4.69
C PRO A 222 -1.87 18.48 5.72
N ALA A 223 -2.71 18.21 6.73
CA ALA A 223 -2.41 17.22 7.75
C ALA A 223 -2.42 15.80 7.17
N CYS A 224 -3.31 15.51 6.22
CA CYS A 224 -3.27 14.26 5.47
C CYS A 224 -1.99 14.13 4.67
N MET A 225 -1.57 15.20 3.98
CA MET A 225 -0.37 15.16 3.12
C MET A 225 0.93 15.08 3.91
N GLU A 226 1.00 15.73 5.07
CA GLU A 226 2.12 15.58 6.01
C GLU A 226 2.22 14.14 6.50
N GLN A 227 1.11 13.58 7.00
CA GLN A 227 1.07 12.18 7.43
C GLN A 227 1.43 11.21 6.31
N LEU A 228 0.96 11.47 5.08
CA LEU A 228 1.30 10.63 3.93
C LEU A 228 2.78 10.73 3.58
N ALA A 229 3.37 11.93 3.61
CA ALA A 229 4.80 12.13 3.33
C ALA A 229 5.66 11.31 4.29
N VAL A 230 5.29 11.29 5.57
CA VAL A 230 5.93 10.43 6.58
C VAL A 230 5.94 8.96 6.17
N ILE A 231 4.80 8.43 5.75
CA ILE A 231 4.64 7.02 5.38
C ILE A 231 5.46 6.70 4.15
N ILE A 232 5.36 7.52 3.12
CA ILE A 232 6.08 7.36 1.86
C ILE A 232 7.59 7.39 2.13
N LEU A 233 8.07 8.32 2.97
CA LEU A 233 9.47 8.38 3.37
C LEU A 233 9.92 7.09 4.06
N ALA A 234 9.12 6.57 4.99
CA ALA A 234 9.42 5.29 5.64
C ALA A 234 9.46 4.12 4.64
N ILE A 235 8.53 4.06 3.69
CA ILE A 235 8.51 3.06 2.62
C ILE A 235 9.78 3.15 1.76
N VAL A 236 10.16 4.37 1.36
CA VAL A 236 11.37 4.66 0.57
C VAL A 236 12.62 4.19 1.31
N LEU A 237 12.79 4.56 2.58
CA LEU A 237 13.94 4.16 3.39
C LEU A 237 14.03 2.63 3.58
N LEU A 238 12.88 1.96 3.71
CA LEU A 238 12.83 0.49 3.79
C LEU A 238 13.17 -0.16 2.44
N ALA A 239 12.68 0.39 1.33
CA ALA A 239 12.96 -0.10 -0.01
C ALA A 239 14.43 0.08 -0.39
N ASP A 240 15.01 1.21 0.00
CA ASP A 240 16.42 1.59 -0.23
C ASP A 240 17.39 0.64 0.48
N LYS A 241 17.10 0.28 1.73
CA LYS A 241 17.92 -0.65 2.51
C LYS A 241 17.78 -2.11 2.07
N ALA A 242 16.71 -2.45 1.35
CA ALA A 242 16.40 -3.82 1.00
C ALA A 242 17.33 -4.34 -0.09
N ARG A 243 18.28 -5.22 0.26
CA ARG A 243 19.06 -5.97 -0.72
C ARG A 243 18.23 -7.11 -1.30
N PHE A 244 18.38 -7.39 -2.60
CA PHE A 244 17.78 -8.61 -3.15
C PHE A 244 18.47 -9.82 -2.53
N VAL A 245 17.68 -10.72 -1.94
CA VAL A 245 18.14 -12.08 -1.67
C VAL A 245 17.98 -12.81 -3.00
N SER A 246 19.11 -13.15 -3.62
CA SER A 246 19.20 -13.95 -4.85
C SER A 246 18.76 -15.38 -4.60
#